data_AF-A0A3N2BBP6-F1
#
_entry.id   AF-A0A3N2BBP6-F1
#
_cell.length_a   1.000
_cell.length_b   1.000
_cell.length_c   1.000
_cell.angle_alpha   90.00
_cell.angle_beta   90.00
_cell.angle_gamma   90.00
#
_symmetry.space_group_name_H-M   'P 1'
#
loop_
_entity.id
_entity.type
_entity.pdbx_description
1 polymer ?
#
loop_
_entity_poly.entity_id
_entity_poly.type
_entity_poly.pdbx_seq_one_letter_code
_entity_poly.pdbx_strand_id
1 'polypeptide(L)'
;MDIGWKLVSTGATLGATVVTSKVVGLGWKAVTGHEAPVNTDDPDLELWEVVAFAAVSGALLGLTRHLALRQAAKWYGGDRD
;
A
#
# COMPACT_ATOMS: atom_id res chain seq x y z
N MET A 1 4.56 24.79 18.78
CA MET A 1 4.04 23.77 17.85
C MET A 1 3.49 24.51 16.66
N ASP A 2 4.28 24.54 15.60
CA ASP A 2 4.20 25.51 14.51
C ASP A 2 2.93 25.29 13.69
N ILE A 3 2.10 26.33 13.58
CA ILE A 3 0.82 26.28 12.86
C ILE A 3 1.02 25.84 11.39
N GLY A 4 2.16 26.20 10.80
CA GLY A 4 2.57 25.77 9.47
C GLY A 4 2.78 24.25 9.37
N TRP A 5 3.37 23.63 10.40
CA TRP A 5 3.52 22.18 10.45
C TRP A 5 2.16 21.48 10.56
N LYS A 6 1.23 22.01 11.36
CA LYS A 6 -0.14 21.49 11.45
C LYS A 6 -0.91 21.62 10.14
N LEU A 7 -0.77 22.73 9.41
CA LEU A 7 -1.40 22.94 8.11
C LEU A 7 -0.86 21.96 7.06
N VAL A 8 0.46 21.81 6.99
CA VAL A 8 1.11 20.84 6.11
C VAL A 8 0.71 19.41 6.48
N SER A 9 0.71 19.05 7.76
CA SER A 9 0.31 17.70 8.19
C SER A 9 -1.16 17.42 7.90
N THR A 10 -2.04 18.41 8.09
CA THR A 10 -3.47 18.27 7.79
C THR A 10 -3.69 18.13 6.28
N GLY A 11 -3.05 18.97 5.47
CA GLY A 11 -3.10 18.89 4.02
C GLY A 11 -2.50 17.60 3.46
N ALA A 12 -1.38 17.15 4.03
CA ALA A 12 -0.75 15.88 3.68
C ALA A 12 -1.64 14.69 4.02
N THR A 13 -2.32 14.71 5.16
CA THR A 13 -3.24 13.64 5.56
C THR A 13 -4.44 13.58 4.60
N LEU A 14 -5.03 14.73 4.26
CA LEU A 14 -6.13 14.80 3.29
C LEU A 14 -5.69 14.33 1.88
N GLY A 15 -4.52 14.77 1.43
CA GLY A 15 -3.93 14.33 0.16
C GLY A 15 -3.61 12.83 0.15
N ALA A 16 -3.06 12.31 1.26
CA ALA A 16 -2.78 10.90 1.44
C ALA A 16 -4.06 10.06 1.36
N THR A 17 -5.16 10.51 1.95
CA THR A 17 -6.46 9.83 1.82
C THR A 17 -6.90 9.69 0.37
N VAL A 18 -6.83 10.78 -0.41
CA VAL A 18 -7.23 10.75 -1.84
C VAL A 18 -6.33 9.81 -2.66
N VAL A 19 -5.01 9.86 -2.42
CA VAL A 19 -4.06 8.98 -3.09
C VAL A 19 -4.28 7.52 -2.67
N THR A 20 -4.51 7.27 -1.39
CA THR A 20 -4.75 5.93 -0.85
C THR A 20 -5.98 5.30 -1.49
N SER A 21 -7.10 6.02 -1.58
CA SER A 21 -8.31 5.50 -2.23
C SER A 21 -8.07 5.11 -3.69
N LYS A 22 -7.28 5.90 -4.44
CA LYS A 22 -6.90 5.56 -5.82
C LYS A 22 -5.98 4.35 -5.91
N VAL A 23 -4.98 4.27 -5.03
CA VAL A 23 -4.03 3.14 -4.99
C VAL A 23 -4.74 1.85 -4.62
N VAL A 24 -5.63 1.88 -3.63
CA VAL A 24 -6.44 0.72 -3.23
C VAL A 24 -7.37 0.29 -4.37
N GLY A 25 -8.07 1.24 -5.00
CA GLY A 25 -8.97 0.93 -6.13
C GLY A 25 -8.22 0.35 -7.34
N LEU A 26 -7.07 0.92 -7.70
CA LEU A 26 -6.22 0.41 -8.78
C LEU A 26 -5.61 -0.94 -8.44
N GLY A 27 -5.13 -1.12 -7.21
CA GLY A 27 -4.59 -2.39 -6.73
C GLY A 27 -5.65 -3.48 -6.75
N TRP A 28 -6.87 -3.18 -6.30
CA TRP A 28 -7.98 -4.12 -6.34
C TRP A 28 -8.33 -4.50 -7.76
N LYS A 29 -8.56 -3.52 -8.64
CA LYS A 29 -8.86 -3.76 -10.06
C LYS A 29 -7.75 -4.53 -10.77
N ALA A 30 -6.49 -4.29 -10.42
CA ALA A 30 -5.36 -4.99 -11.03
C ALA A 30 -5.31 -6.48 -10.63
N VAL A 31 -5.80 -6.83 -9.43
CA VAL A 31 -5.75 -8.21 -8.93
C VAL A 31 -7.03 -8.98 -9.23
N THR A 32 -8.20 -8.37 -9.05
CA THR A 32 -9.51 -9.05 -9.21
C THR A 32 -10.18 -8.76 -10.56
N GLY A 33 -9.65 -7.82 -11.34
CA GLY A 33 -10.25 -7.39 -12.62
C GLY A 33 -11.52 -6.54 -12.47
N HIS A 34 -12.07 -6.41 -11.27
CA HIS A 34 -13.34 -5.74 -10.98
C HIS A 34 -13.14 -4.49 -10.11
N GLU A 35 -14.09 -3.56 -10.14
CA GLU A 35 -14.06 -2.38 -9.26
C GLU A 35 -14.11 -2.80 -7.78
N ALA A 36 -13.34 -2.09 -6.94
CA ALA A 36 -13.25 -2.38 -5.52
C ALA A 36 -14.64 -2.40 -4.86
N PRO A 37 -15.08 -3.53 -4.28
CA PRO A 37 -16.39 -3.62 -3.67
C PRO A 37 -16.39 -2.72 -2.44
N VAL A 38 -17.29 -1.73 -2.46
CA VAL A 38 -17.59 -0.88 -1.30
C VAL A 38 -18.42 -1.66 -0.25
N ASN A 39 -18.89 -2.86 -0.60
CA ASN A 39 -19.65 -3.75 0.27
C ASN A 39 -18.90 -5.09 0.44
N THR A 40 -18.37 -5.33 1.65
CA THR A 40 -17.54 -6.49 2.03
C THR A 40 -18.37 -7.71 2.44
N ASP A 41 -19.61 -7.83 1.98
CA ASP A 41 -20.58 -8.86 2.43
C ASP A 41 -20.92 -9.88 1.33
N ASP A 42 -20.05 -10.05 0.33
CA ASP A 42 -20.20 -11.12 -0.67
C ASP A 42 -19.58 -12.44 -0.16
N PRO A 43 -20.41 -13.44 0.23
CA PRO A 43 -19.96 -14.75 0.71
C PRO A 43 -19.40 -15.65 -0.40
N ASP A 44 -19.44 -15.23 -1.66
CA ASP A 44 -19.02 -15.99 -2.85
C ASP A 44 -17.58 -15.71 -3.29
N LEU A 45 -16.74 -15.14 -2.42
CA LEU A 45 -15.29 -15.08 -2.65
C LEU A 45 -14.73 -16.50 -2.67
N GLU A 46 -14.48 -17.03 -3.87
CA GLU A 46 -13.98 -18.38 -4.04
C GLU A 46 -12.60 -18.54 -3.37
N LEU A 47 -12.41 -19.63 -2.61
CA LEU A 47 -11.18 -19.87 -1.84
C LEU A 47 -9.90 -19.81 -2.70
N TRP A 48 -9.99 -20.16 -3.99
CA TRP A 48 -8.86 -20.09 -4.91
C TRP A 48 -8.46 -18.64 -5.23
N GLU A 49 -9.43 -17.72 -5.28
CA GLU A 49 -9.21 -16.29 -5.50
C GLU A 49 -8.48 -15.67 -4.30
N VAL A 50 -8.88 -16.05 -3.08
CA VAL A 50 -8.21 -15.62 -1.84
C VAL A 50 -6.76 -16.13 -1.80
N VAL A 51 -6.53 -17.40 -2.18
CA VAL A 51 -5.19 -17.99 -2.21
C VAL A 51 -4.32 -17.34 -3.29
N ALA A 52 -4.86 -17.09 -4.49
CA ALA A 52 -4.15 -16.40 -5.56
C ALA A 52 -3.81 -14.96 -5.15
N PHE A 53 -4.76 -14.24 -4.56
CA PHE A 53 -4.56 -12.90 -4.02
C PHE A 53 -3.47 -12.88 -2.93
N ALA A 54 -3.52 -13.83 -2.00
CA ALA A 54 -2.55 -13.95 -0.91
C ALA A 54 -1.14 -14.26 -1.45
N ALA A 55 -1.02 -15.14 -2.44
CA ALA A 55 0.26 -15.47 -3.07
C ALA A 55 0.87 -14.23 -3.76
N VAL A 56 0.08 -13.50 -4.54
CA VAL A 56 0.53 -12.28 -5.23
C VAL A 56 0.87 -11.18 -4.22
N SER A 57 0.02 -10.97 -3.21
CA SER A 57 0.24 -9.97 -2.16
C SER A 57 1.48 -10.29 -1.32
N GLY A 58 1.68 -11.56 -0.95
CA GLY A 58 2.87 -12.03 -0.25
C GLY A 58 4.14 -11.80 -1.06
N ALA A 59 4.11 -12.07 -2.37
CA ALA A 59 5.22 -11.80 -3.27
C ALA A 59 5.54 -10.30 -3.37
N LEU A 60 4.52 -9.45 -3.55
CA LEU A 60 4.69 -7.99 -3.60
C LEU A 60 5.24 -7.42 -2.30
N LEU A 61 4.74 -7.86 -1.14
CA LEU A 61 5.25 -7.47 0.17
C LEU A 61 6.71 -7.90 0.36
N GLY A 62 7.05 -9.13 -0.05
CA GLY A 62 8.42 -9.64 -0.03
C GLY A 62 9.38 -8.77 -0.85
N LEU A 63 8.98 -8.41 -2.08
CA LEU A 63 9.74 -7.52 -2.96
C LEU A 63 9.88 -6.11 -2.36
N THR A 64 8.78 -5.56 -1.86
CA THR A 64 8.77 -4.23 -1.24
C THR A 64 9.70 -4.18 -0.04
N ARG A 65 9.65 -5.19 0.83
CA ARG A 65 10.55 -5.32 1.97
C ARG A 65 12.01 -5.45 1.52
N HIS A 66 12.29 -6.26 0.50
CA HIS A 66 13.64 -6.41 -0.02
C HIS A 66 14.19 -5.09 -0.58
N LEU A 67 13.39 -4.36 -1.35
CA LEU A 67 13.75 -3.04 -1.88
C LEU A 67 13.91 -1.99 -0.78
N ALA A 68 13.03 -1.98 0.22
CA ALA A 68 13.09 -1.09 1.37
C ALA A 68 14.34 -1.35 2.21
N LEU A 69 14.67 -2.62 2.48
CA LEU A 69 15.91 -3.00 3.17
C LEU A 69 17.15 -2.64 2.35
N ARG A 70 17.10 -2.80 1.03
CA ARG A 70 18.19 -2.38 0.13
C ARG A 70 18.40 -0.86 0.14
N GLN A 71 17.31 -0.10 0.16
CA GLN A 71 17.34 1.37 0.30
C GLN A 71 17.85 1.80 1.68
N ALA A 72 17.36 1.17 2.75
CA ALA A 72 17.81 1.41 4.11
C ALA A 72 19.29 1.05 4.29
N ALA A 73 19.77 -0.05 3.70
CA ALA A 73 21.17 -0.43 3.70
C ALA A 73 22.05 0.60 2.96
N LYS A 74 21.56 1.18 1.85
CA LYS A 74 22.26 2.28 1.17
C LYS A 74 22.34 3.55 2.01
N TRP A 75 21.31 3.84 2.80
CA TRP A 75 21.25 5.04 3.64
C TRP A 75 22.02 4.88 4.96
N TYR A 76 22.00 3.69 5.55
CA TYR A 76 22.65 3.37 6.83
C TYR A 76 24.11 2.91 6.67
N GLY A 77 24.47 2.33 5.51
CA GLY A 77 25.84 1.90 5.22
C GLY A 77 26.82 3.01 4.85
N GLY A 78 26.37 4.26 4.74
CA GLY A 78 27.21 5.42 4.41
C GLY A 78 27.72 6.21 5.62
N ASP A 79 27.35 5.83 6.85
CA ASP A 79 27.62 6.64 8.06
C ASP A 79 28.55 5.91 9.05
N ARG A 80 29.53 5.17 8.52
CA ARG A 80 30.63 4.54 9.28
C ARG A 80 31.90 4.41 8.45
N ASP A 81 32.47 5.52 7.99
CA ASP A 81 33.90 5.60 7.63
C ASP A 81 34.46 6.97 8.05
#